data_AF-A0AB74R0N0-F1
#
_entry.id   AF-A0AB74R0N0-F1
#
_cell.length_a   1.000
_cell.length_b   1.000
_cell.length_c   1.000
_cell.angle_alpha   90.00
_cell.angle_beta   90.00
_cell.angle_gamma   90.00
#
_symmetry.space_group_name_H-M   'P 1'
#
loop_
_entity.id
_entity.type
_entity.pdbx_description
1 polymer ?
#
loop_
_entity_poly.entity_id
_entity_poly.type
_entity_poly.pdbx_seq_one_letter_code
_entity_poly.pdbx_strand_id
1 'polypeptide(L)'
;MVFETFDKVIKLHPNAKPVFHSDRGFQYTSKVFESKLLAQGMIQSMSRAGRCIDNAPMEGIWGILKVEMYYLRKFDTYEQLVKIIETYIYYYNNFRYQKRLNSMSPLEFRKYLSTEIA
;
A
#
# COMPACT_ATOMS: atom_id res chain seq x y z
N MET A 1 13.92 3.52 4.82
CA MET A 1 12.77 4.27 4.24
C MET A 1 12.71 4.00 2.73
N VAL A 2 11.58 3.52 2.20
CA VAL A 2 11.33 2.91 0.86
C VAL A 2 12.26 1.75 0.47
N PHE A 3 13.57 1.94 0.34
CA PHE A 3 14.48 0.89 -0.14
C PHE A 3 14.55 -0.28 0.84
N GLU A 4 14.69 0.02 2.13
CA GLU A 4 14.66 -1.00 3.19
C GLU A 4 13.32 -1.73 3.25
N THR A 5 12.21 -1.03 3.02
CA THR A 5 10.87 -1.64 3.00
C THR A 5 10.75 -2.58 1.80
N PHE A 6 11.22 -2.14 0.63
CA PHE A 6 11.29 -2.97 -0.57
C PHE A 6 12.12 -4.23 -0.32
N ASP A 7 13.35 -4.09 0.21
CA ASP A 7 14.25 -5.21 0.48
C ASP A 7 13.61 -6.22 1.46
N LYS A 8 12.92 -5.74 2.50
CA LYS A 8 12.15 -6.59 3.41
C LYS A 8 11.02 -7.35 2.70
N VAL A 9 10.25 -6.67 1.85
CA VAL A 9 9.14 -7.29 1.10
C VAL A 9 9.64 -8.34 0.13
N ILE A 10 10.73 -8.07 -0.60
CA ILE A 10 11.32 -9.04 -1.52
C ILE A 10 11.85 -10.27 -0.78
N LYS A 11 12.48 -10.08 0.40
CA LYS A 11 12.92 -11.20 1.22
C LYS A 11 11.75 -12.11 1.65
N LEU A 12 10.59 -11.55 1.93
CA LEU A 12 9.37 -12.31 2.28
C LEU A 12 8.69 -12.93 1.05
N HIS A 13 8.84 -12.32 -0.12
CA HIS A 13 8.20 -12.73 -1.37
C HIS A 13 9.18 -12.72 -2.55
N PRO A 14 10.16 -13.64 -2.58
CA PRO A 14 11.27 -13.60 -3.55
C PRO A 14 10.83 -13.79 -5.00
N ASN A 15 9.65 -14.40 -5.22
CA ASN A 15 9.10 -14.65 -6.55
C ASN A 15 8.11 -13.57 -7.02
N ALA A 16 7.85 -12.53 -6.21
CA ALA A 16 6.92 -11.47 -6.58
C ALA A 16 7.48 -10.64 -7.75
N LYS A 17 6.73 -10.60 -8.85
CA LYS A 17 7.03 -9.79 -10.05
C LYS A 17 5.83 -8.94 -10.52
N PRO A 18 5.13 -8.22 -9.62
CA PRO A 18 4.02 -7.36 -10.01
C PRO A 18 4.49 -6.13 -10.79
N VAL A 19 3.53 -5.39 -11.33
CA VAL A 19 3.71 -3.98 -11.68
C VAL A 19 3.83 -3.18 -10.37
N PHE A 20 4.91 -2.43 -10.20
CA PHE A 20 5.10 -1.52 -9.08
C PHE A 20 4.68 -0.11 -9.49
N HIS A 21 3.55 0.38 -8.96
CA HIS A 21 3.07 1.72 -9.24
C HIS A 21 3.39 2.70 -8.11
N SER A 22 3.89 3.89 -8.44
CA SER A 22 4.14 4.98 -7.49
C SER A 22 3.86 6.36 -8.07
N ASP A 23 3.89 7.39 -7.24
CA ASP A 23 4.07 8.76 -7.73
C ASP A 23 5.49 8.98 -8.31
N ARG A 24 5.80 10.23 -8.67
CA ARG A 24 7.12 10.64 -9.18
C ARG A 24 8.02 11.24 -8.10
N GLY A 25 7.83 10.86 -6.83
CA GLY A 25 8.68 11.28 -5.73
C GLY A 25 10.13 10.88 -5.95
N PHE A 26 11.07 11.64 -5.39
CA PHE A 26 12.50 11.51 -5.69
C PHE A 26 13.07 10.10 -5.43
N GLN A 27 12.55 9.38 -4.44
CA GLN A 27 13.00 8.03 -4.12
C GLN A 27 12.62 7.06 -5.23
N TYR A 28 11.40 7.16 -5.76
CA TYR A 28 10.87 6.27 -6.79
C TYR A 28 11.42 6.59 -8.19
N THR A 29 11.80 7.84 -8.45
CA THR A 29 12.45 8.25 -9.72
C THR A 29 13.95 8.02 -9.75
N SER A 30 14.55 7.62 -8.62
CA SER A 30 15.99 7.38 -8.52
C SER A 30 16.44 6.15 -9.31
N LYS A 31 17.65 6.22 -9.89
CA LYS A 31 18.29 5.08 -10.57
C LYS A 31 18.53 3.88 -9.66
N VAL A 32 18.72 4.13 -8.36
CA VAL A 32 18.88 3.07 -7.36
C VAL A 32 17.59 2.26 -7.24
N PHE A 33 16.44 2.92 -7.18
CA PHE A 33 15.16 2.22 -7.05
C PHE A 33 14.75 1.52 -8.35
N GLU A 34 14.94 2.17 -9.50
CA GLU A 34 14.75 1.55 -10.82
C GLU A 34 15.56 0.25 -10.95
N SER A 35 16.85 0.28 -10.56
CA SER A 35 17.73 -0.90 -10.60
C SER A 35 17.24 -2.03 -9.69
N LYS A 36 16.70 -1.70 -8.51
CA LYS A 36 16.12 -2.69 -7.59
C LYS A 36 14.88 -3.38 -8.17
N LEU A 37 13.99 -2.62 -8.83
CA LEU A 37 12.81 -3.17 -9.50
C LEU A 37 13.21 -4.09 -10.67
N LEU A 38 14.16 -3.65 -11.50
CA LEU A 38 14.67 -4.43 -12.63
C LEU A 38 15.33 -5.73 -12.17
N ALA A 39 16.16 -5.69 -11.12
CA ALA A 39 16.80 -6.88 -10.57
C ALA A 39 15.79 -7.93 -10.06
N GLN A 40 14.65 -7.48 -9.55
CA GLN A 40 13.56 -8.34 -9.12
C GLN A 40 12.65 -8.82 -10.28
N GLY A 41 12.79 -8.23 -11.47
CA GLY A 41 11.93 -8.49 -12.62
C GLY A 41 10.54 -7.85 -12.53
N MET A 42 10.42 -6.74 -11.79
CA MET A 42 9.18 -5.96 -11.69
C MET A 42 9.09 -4.89 -12.79
N ILE A 43 7.88 -4.57 -13.23
CA ILE A 43 7.62 -3.47 -14.17
C ILE A 43 7.37 -2.20 -13.36
N GLN A 44 8.15 -1.15 -13.57
CA GLN A 44 7.89 0.15 -12.96
C GLN A 44 6.77 0.90 -13.68
N SER A 45 5.81 1.40 -12.92
CA SER A 45 4.74 2.28 -13.38
C SER A 45 4.74 3.53 -12.50
N MET A 46 4.54 4.71 -13.09
CA MET A 46 4.49 5.96 -12.33
C MET A 46 3.34 6.84 -12.79
N SER A 47 2.79 7.65 -11.88
CA SER A 47 1.81 8.69 -12.19
C SER A 47 2.28 9.59 -13.34
N ARG A 48 1.35 9.98 -14.21
CA ARG A 48 1.62 10.96 -15.26
C ARG A 48 1.90 12.33 -14.66
N ALA A 49 2.77 13.10 -15.30
CA ALA A 49 3.05 14.48 -14.88
C ALA A 49 1.75 15.30 -14.84
N GLY A 50 1.52 16.03 -13.75
CA GLY A 50 0.30 16.82 -13.55
C GLY A 50 -0.97 16.01 -13.27
N ARG A 51 -0.89 14.69 -13.09
CA ARG A 51 -2.08 13.82 -12.91
C ARG A 51 -2.07 13.10 -11.55
N CYS A 52 -2.40 13.83 -10.50
CA CYS A 52 -2.43 13.31 -9.12
C CYS A 52 -3.43 12.14 -8.93
N ILE A 53 -4.45 12.04 -9.77
CA ILE A 53 -5.46 10.99 -9.68
C ILE A 53 -4.90 9.58 -9.92
N ASP A 54 -3.73 9.46 -10.56
CA ASP A 54 -3.09 8.15 -10.78
C ASP A 54 -2.66 7.52 -9.42
N ASN A 55 -2.35 8.34 -8.40
CA ASN A 55 -2.06 7.89 -7.02
C ASN A 55 -3.30 7.94 -6.09
N ALA A 56 -4.48 8.30 -6.60
CA ALA A 56 -5.68 8.47 -5.78
C ALA A 56 -6.05 7.25 -4.92
N PRO A 57 -5.85 5.98 -5.35
CA PRO A 57 -6.14 4.83 -4.49
C PRO A 57 -5.30 4.82 -3.19
N MET A 58 -4.01 5.16 -3.28
CA MET A 58 -3.13 5.23 -2.11
C MET A 58 -3.48 6.43 -1.23
N GLU A 59 -3.74 7.60 -1.82
CA GLU A 59 -4.20 8.78 -1.07
C GLU A 59 -5.53 8.53 -0.36
N GLY A 60 -6.44 7.78 -1.00
CA GLY A 60 -7.72 7.39 -0.40
C GLY A 60 -7.54 6.55 0.86
N ILE A 61 -6.63 5.57 0.85
CA ILE A 61 -6.31 4.77 2.04
C ILE A 61 -5.77 5.65 3.16
N TRP A 62 -4.84 6.55 2.85
CA TRP A 62 -4.27 7.46 3.86
C TRP A 62 -5.30 8.44 4.42
N GLY A 63 -6.18 8.98 3.58
CA GLY A 63 -7.27 9.85 4.01
C GLY A 63 -8.22 9.14 4.97
N ILE A 64 -8.62 7.91 4.64
CA ILE A 64 -9.47 7.07 5.49
C ILE A 64 -8.80 6.79 6.84
N LEU A 65 -7.54 6.33 6.83
CA LEU A 65 -6.77 6.05 8.05
C LEU A 65 -6.67 7.29 8.94
N LYS A 66 -6.44 8.46 8.33
CA LYS A 66 -6.27 9.72 9.07
C LYS A 66 -7.57 10.14 9.76
N VAL A 67 -8.69 10.07 9.05
CA VAL A 67 -10.00 10.50 9.57
C VAL A 67 -10.57 9.51 10.57
N GLU A 68 -10.47 8.21 10.32
CA GLU A 68 -11.09 7.19 11.16
C GLU A 68 -10.26 6.83 12.40
N MET A 69 -8.97 7.16 12.42
CA MET A 69 -8.08 6.77 13.51
C MET A 69 -7.13 7.87 13.97
N TYR A 70 -6.33 8.45 13.06
CA TYR A 70 -5.19 9.29 13.46
C TYR A 70 -5.65 10.58 14.14
N TYR A 71 -6.58 11.32 13.53
CA TYR A 71 -7.05 12.61 14.06
C TYR A 71 -7.92 12.48 15.32
N LEU A 72 -8.39 11.28 15.64
CA LEU A 72 -9.24 11.03 16.80
C LEU A 72 -8.43 10.71 18.08
N ARG A 73 -7.09 10.72 18.00
CA ARG A 73 -6.21 10.27 19.07
C ARG A 73 -5.03 11.21 19.27
N LYS A 74 -4.51 11.25 20.49
CA LYS A 74 -3.17 11.79 20.80
C LYS A 74 -2.24 10.60 21.05
N PHE A 75 -0.98 10.78 20.70
CA PHE A 75 0.05 9.77 20.84
C PHE A 75 1.19 10.36 21.66
N ASP A 76 1.58 9.66 22.72
CA ASP A 76 2.63 10.09 23.64
C ASP A 76 4.01 9.58 23.20
N THR A 77 4.04 8.48 22.44
CA THR A 77 5.27 7.85 21.95
C THR A 77 5.16 7.44 20.48
N TYR A 78 6.31 7.33 19.82
CA TYR A 78 6.40 6.83 18.45
C TYR A 78 5.91 5.37 18.36
N GLU A 79 6.26 4.54 19.33
CA GLU A 79 5.90 3.13 19.39
C GLU A 79 4.38 2.95 19.49
N GLN A 80 3.71 3.81 20.27
CA GLN A 80 2.25 3.82 20.34
C GLN A 80 1.62 4.18 18.99
N LEU A 81 2.16 5.17 18.29
CA LEU A 81 1.69 5.55 16.95
C LEU A 81 1.86 4.37 15.97
N VAL A 82 3.04 3.75 15.93
CA VAL A 82 3.31 2.57 15.09
C VAL A 82 2.31 1.45 15.38
N LYS A 83 2.15 1.07 16.65
CA LYS A 83 1.24 0.00 17.07
C LYS A 83 -0.21 0.27 16.65
N ILE A 84 -0.67 1.51 16.77
CA ILE A 84 -2.03 1.87 16.36
C ILE A 84 -2.17 1.88 14.83
N ILE A 85 -1.16 2.33 14.08
CA ILE A 85 -1.16 2.23 12.61
C ILE A 85 -1.23 0.77 12.17
N GLU A 86 -0.41 -0.12 12.74
CA GLU A 86 -0.43 -1.55 12.44
C GLU A 86 -1.78 -2.18 12.75
N THR A 87 -2.35 -1.85 13.93
CA THR A 87 -3.69 -2.32 14.34
C THR A 87 -4.76 -1.86 13.37
N TYR A 88 -4.70 -0.60 12.92
CA TYR A 88 -5.66 -0.06 11.98
C TYR A 88 -5.51 -0.66 10.58
N ILE A 89 -4.28 -0.91 10.10
CA ILE A 89 -4.06 -1.59 8.82
C ILE A 89 -4.61 -3.02 8.86
N TYR A 90 -4.44 -3.73 9.98
CA TYR A 90 -5.05 -5.04 10.19
C TYR A 90 -6.59 -4.96 10.16
N TYR A 91 -7.18 -3.99 10.88
CA TYR A 91 -8.62 -3.73 10.85
C TYR A 91 -9.12 -3.40 9.43
N TYR A 92 -8.45 -2.49 8.72
CA TYR A 92 -8.82 -2.06 7.38
C TYR A 92 -8.91 -3.25 6.42
N ASN A 93 -7.92 -4.15 6.48
CA ASN A 93 -7.85 -5.29 5.56
C ASN A 93 -8.82 -6.43 5.91
N ASN A 94 -9.11 -6.65 7.19
CA ASN A 94 -9.86 -7.83 7.66
C ASN A 94 -11.32 -7.55 8.05
N PHE A 95 -11.63 -6.33 8.48
CA PHE A 95 -12.92 -6.03 9.14
C PHE A 95 -13.61 -4.76 8.63
N ARG A 96 -12.93 -3.93 7.83
CA ARG A 96 -13.53 -2.70 7.29
C ARG A 96 -14.31 -2.97 6.01
N TYR A 97 -15.57 -3.36 6.16
CA TYR A 97 -16.52 -3.58 5.08
C TYR A 97 -16.73 -2.35 4.20
N GLN A 98 -16.76 -2.54 2.88
CA GLN A 98 -16.91 -1.44 1.92
C GLN A 98 -18.01 -1.77 0.92
N LYS A 99 -19.00 -0.88 0.78
CA LYS A 99 -20.11 -1.06 -0.17
C LYS A 99 -19.62 -1.31 -1.61
N ARG A 100 -18.53 -0.65 -2.01
CA ARG A 100 -17.90 -0.83 -3.33
C ARG A 100 -17.26 -2.21 -3.57
N LEU A 101 -17.04 -2.98 -2.50
CA LEU A 101 -16.45 -4.33 -2.54
C LEU A 101 -17.51 -5.39 -2.26
N ASN A 102 -18.73 -5.22 -2.79
CA ASN A 102 -19.87 -6.10 -2.50
C ASN A 102 -20.13 -6.28 -0.99
N SER A 103 -19.93 -5.21 -0.22
CA SER A 103 -20.04 -5.26 1.25
C SER A 103 -19.15 -6.34 1.87
N MET A 104 -17.92 -6.48 1.36
CA MET A 104 -16.85 -7.31 1.93
C MET A 104 -15.70 -6.43 2.45
N SER A 105 -14.87 -6.99 3.34
CA SER A 105 -13.54 -6.44 3.65
C SER A 105 -12.59 -6.63 2.45
N PRO A 106 -11.48 -5.86 2.37
CA PRO A 106 -10.49 -6.01 1.30
C PRO A 106 -9.96 -7.44 1.12
N LEU A 107 -9.70 -8.17 2.20
CA LEU A 107 -9.20 -9.54 2.12
C LEU A 107 -10.27 -10.55 1.73
N GLU A 108 -11.51 -10.39 2.19
CA GLU A 108 -12.63 -11.21 1.71
C GLU A 108 -12.85 -11.00 0.20
N PHE A 109 -12.86 -9.75 -0.24
CA PHE A 109 -13.01 -9.42 -1.67
C PHE A 109 -11.88 -10.01 -2.52
N ARG A 110 -10.63 -9.98 -2.01
CA ARG A 110 -9.49 -10.62 -2.68
C ARG A 110 -9.67 -12.13 -2.83
N LYS A 111 -10.16 -12.82 -1.78
CA LYS A 111 -10.43 -14.26 -1.81
C LYS A 111 -11.56 -14.60 -2.77
N TYR A 112 -12.63 -13.80 -2.76
CA TYR A 112 -13.76 -13.89 -3.68
C TYR A 112 -13.29 -13.84 -5.13
N LEU A 113 -12.53 -12.80 -5.51
CA LEU A 113 -11.97 -12.68 -6.87
C LEU A 113 -11.04 -13.83 -7.24
N SER A 114 -10.28 -14.36 -6.29
CA SER A 114 -9.36 -15.48 -6.55
C SER A 114 -10.09 -16.81 -6.76
N THR A 115 -11.34 -16.91 -6.30
CA THR A 115 -12.19 -18.10 -6.46
C THR A 115 -13.03 -18.01 -7.73
N GLU A 116 -13.40 -16.81 -8.17
CA GLU A 116 -14.16 -16.60 -9.42
C GLU A 116 -13.31 -16.56 -10.69
N ILE A 117 -12.01 -16.25 -10.57
CA ILE A 117 -11.07 -16.18 -11.71
C ILE A 117 -10.32 -17.52 -11.91
N ALA A 118 -10.46 -18.46 -10.98
CA ALA A 118 -9.94 -19.83 -11.09
C ALA A 118 -10.96 -20.75 -11.77
#